data_AF-A0AAV4I7W5-F1
#
_entry.id   AF-A0AAV4I7W5-F1
#
_cell.length_a   1.000
_cell.length_b   1.000
_cell.length_c   1.000
_cell.angle_alpha   90.00
_cell.angle_beta   90.00
_cell.angle_gamma   90.00
#
_symmetry.space_group_name_H-M   'P 1'
#
loop_
_entity.id
_entity.type
_entity.pdbx_description
1 polymer ?
#
loop_
_entity_poly.entity_id
_entity_poly.type
_entity_poly.pdbx_seq_one_letter_code
_entity_poly.pdbx_strand_id
1 'polypeptide(L)'
;MATVESIALKLPTFWVSSPLAWFAQAEAQFALRNISQDETKYYHVVAALDTTTANRALSVLTSPPSTDKYNAIKSFLTSAYGLTDGERATALLNMRGLGDSKPSELMDNMLSLLGQHQP
;
A
#
# COMPACT_ATOMS: atom_id res chain seq x y z
N MET A 1 -29.44 0.43 -29.87
CA MET A 1 -28.42 1.27 -29.18
C MET A 1 -28.19 0.63 -27.82
N ALA A 2 -27.06 -0.05 -27.63
CA ALA A 2 -26.75 -0.67 -26.35
C ALA A 2 -26.30 0.44 -25.38
N THR A 3 -27.12 0.72 -24.37
CA THR A 3 -26.72 1.51 -23.21
C THR A 3 -25.59 0.77 -22.54
N VAL A 4 -24.37 1.26 -22.72
CA VAL A 4 -23.22 0.86 -21.91
C VAL A 4 -23.55 1.33 -20.50
N GLU A 5 -24.13 0.45 -19.69
CA GLU A 5 -24.11 0.61 -18.25
C GLU A 5 -22.64 0.58 -17.86
N SER A 6 -22.05 1.77 -17.74
CA SER A 6 -20.75 1.94 -17.12
C SER A 6 -20.94 1.49 -15.68
N ILE A 7 -20.67 0.21 -15.41
CA ILE A 7 -20.68 -0.33 -14.06
C ILE A 7 -19.60 0.45 -13.31
N ALA A 8 -20.02 1.54 -12.66
CA ALA A 8 -19.14 2.52 -12.09
C ALA A 8 -18.20 1.79 -11.14
N LEU A 9 -16.91 1.78 -11.48
CA LEU A 9 -15.90 1.19 -10.62
C LEU A 9 -15.85 2.01 -9.35
N LYS A 10 -16.56 1.55 -8.32
CA LYS A 10 -16.63 2.21 -7.03
C LYS A 10 -15.47 1.71 -6.20
N LEU A 11 -14.31 2.34 -6.39
CA LEU A 11 -13.16 2.09 -5.52
C LEU A 11 -13.48 2.57 -4.10
N PRO A 12 -13.02 1.85 -3.06
CA PRO A 12 -13.11 2.34 -1.70
C PRO A 12 -12.26 3.61 -1.55
N THR A 13 -12.63 4.47 -0.60
CA THR A 13 -11.82 5.65 -0.26
C THR A 13 -10.38 5.23 0.04
N PHE A 14 -9.42 6.05 -0.41
CA PHE A 14 -8.00 5.78 -0.26
C PHE A 14 -7.59 5.50 1.20
N TRP A 15 -6.80 4.44 1.40
CA TRP A 15 -6.33 4.06 2.73
C TRP A 15 -4.94 4.64 3.01
N VAL A 16 -4.92 5.77 3.71
CA VAL A 16 -3.69 6.43 4.17
C VAL A 16 -2.82 5.52 5.03
N SER A 17 -3.42 4.65 5.85
CA SER A 17 -2.71 3.71 6.73
C SER A 17 -2.03 2.56 5.96
N SER A 18 -2.47 2.25 4.74
CA SER A 18 -1.96 1.11 3.97
C SER A 18 -2.11 1.34 2.47
N PRO A 19 -1.34 2.28 1.91
CA PRO A 19 -1.47 2.69 0.51
C PRO A 19 -1.16 1.54 -0.46
N LEU A 20 -0.17 0.69 -0.15
CA LEU A 20 0.19 -0.46 -0.98
C LEU A 20 -0.94 -1.49 -1.11
N ALA A 21 -1.61 -1.81 -0.01
CA ALA A 21 -2.73 -2.75 -0.01
C ALA A 21 -3.92 -2.20 -0.80
N TRP A 22 -4.20 -0.91 -0.65
CA TRP A 22 -5.25 -0.23 -1.40
C TRP A 22 -4.98 -0.26 -2.92
N PHE A 23 -3.73 0.03 -3.33
CA PHE A 23 -3.36 -0.03 -4.75
C PHE A 23 -3.46 -1.45 -5.31
N ALA A 24 -3.03 -2.48 -4.56
CA ALA A 24 -3.18 -3.87 -4.99
C ALA A 24 -4.66 -4.24 -5.22
N GLN A 25 -5.57 -3.78 -4.33
CA GLN A 25 -7.00 -3.97 -4.50
C GLN A 25 -7.56 -3.21 -5.71
N ALA A 26 -7.15 -1.96 -5.91
CA ALA A 26 -7.55 -1.17 -7.07
C ALA A 26 -7.08 -1.81 -8.39
N GLU A 27 -5.85 -2.33 -8.43
CA GLU A 27 -5.29 -3.04 -9.60
C GLU A 27 -6.05 -4.32 -9.91
N ALA A 28 -6.43 -5.09 -8.90
CA ALA A 28 -7.30 -6.26 -9.09
C ALA A 28 -8.65 -5.87 -9.70
N GLN A 29 -9.25 -4.77 -9.24
CA GLN A 29 -10.50 -4.26 -9.82
C GLN A 29 -10.34 -3.77 -11.26
N PHE A 30 -9.23 -3.09 -11.58
CA PHE A 30 -8.91 -2.69 -12.95
C PHE A 30 -8.75 -3.91 -13.87
N ALA A 31 -8.04 -4.95 -13.40
CA ALA A 31 -7.86 -6.18 -14.15
C ALA A 31 -9.20 -6.91 -14.42
N LEU A 32 -10.07 -7.01 -13.40
CA LEU A 32 -11.40 -7.63 -13.55
C LEU A 32 -12.30 -6.92 -14.56
N ARG A 33 -12.10 -5.61 -14.78
CA ARG A 33 -12.89 -4.78 -15.70
C ARG A 33 -12.15 -4.47 -17.01
N ASN A 34 -11.00 -5.10 -17.24
CA ASN A 34 -10.14 -4.89 -18.40
C ASN A 34 -9.77 -3.40 -18.61
N ILE A 35 -9.62 -2.65 -17.51
CA ILE A 35 -9.18 -1.25 -17.53
C ILE A 35 -7.66 -1.25 -17.67
N SER A 36 -7.20 -1.11 -18.91
CA SER A 36 -5.77 -1.10 -19.26
C SER A 36 -5.22 0.31 -19.48
N GLN A 37 -6.08 1.27 -19.84
CA GLN A 37 -5.67 2.65 -20.09
C GLN A 37 -5.20 3.36 -18.82
N ASP A 38 -3.97 3.89 -18.87
CA ASP A 38 -3.31 4.64 -17.78
C ASP A 38 -4.17 5.81 -17.29
N GLU A 39 -4.71 6.59 -18.23
CA GLU A 39 -5.55 7.74 -17.93
C GLU A 39 -6.85 7.36 -17.21
N THR A 40 -7.50 6.27 -17.63
CA THR A 40 -8.70 5.77 -16.95
C THR A 40 -8.38 5.30 -15.52
N LYS A 41 -7.27 4.59 -15.31
CA LYS A 41 -6.82 4.19 -13.97
C LYS A 41 -6.53 5.40 -13.10
N TYR A 42 -5.85 6.40 -13.64
CA TYR A 42 -5.57 7.66 -12.95
C TYR A 42 -6.88 8.33 -12.47
N TYR A 43 -7.87 8.52 -13.34
CA TYR A 43 -9.13 9.14 -12.95
C TYR A 43 -9.88 8.34 -11.88
N HIS A 44 -9.85 7.01 -11.94
CA HIS A 44 -10.42 6.19 -10.87
C HIS A 44 -9.72 6.38 -9.53
N VAL A 45 -8.38 6.49 -9.53
CA VAL A 45 -7.62 6.77 -8.31
C VAL A 45 -7.98 8.14 -7.77
N VAL A 46 -7.99 9.18 -8.61
CA VAL A 46 -8.37 10.56 -8.22
C VAL A 46 -9.77 10.61 -7.61
N ALA A 47 -10.73 9.89 -8.20
CA ALA A 47 -12.09 9.81 -7.70
C ALA A 47 -12.22 9.11 -6.33
N ALA A 48 -11.22 8.31 -5.94
CA ALA A 48 -11.20 7.60 -4.68
C ALA A 48 -10.43 8.33 -3.56
N LEU A 49 -9.78 9.45 -3.86
CA LEU A 49 -9.06 10.24 -2.86
C LEU A 49 -10.06 11.05 -2.01
N ASP A 50 -9.81 11.08 -0.71
CA ASP A 50 -10.47 12.04 0.19
C ASP A 50 -9.88 13.45 0.01
N THR A 51 -10.59 14.46 0.52
CA THR A 51 -10.19 15.88 0.39
C THR A 51 -8.79 16.15 0.94
N THR A 52 -8.38 15.50 2.03
CA THR A 52 -7.05 15.72 2.63
C THR A 52 -5.96 15.13 1.73
N THR A 53 -6.19 13.93 1.21
CA THR A 53 -5.27 13.25 0.29
C THR A 53 -5.17 13.95 -1.06
N ALA A 54 -6.30 14.43 -1.60
CA ALA A 54 -6.32 15.20 -2.84
C ALA A 54 -5.56 16.53 -2.72
N ASN A 55 -5.71 17.25 -1.60
CA ASN A 55 -4.94 18.48 -1.35
C ASN A 55 -3.43 18.20 -1.24
N ARG A 56 -3.04 17.05 -0.68
CA ARG A 56 -1.61 16.70 -0.60
C ARG A 56 -1.04 16.29 -1.95
N ALA A 57 -1.84 15.62 -2.78
CA ALA A 57 -1.51 15.26 -4.15
C ALA A 57 -1.76 16.40 -5.17
N LEU A 58 -2.10 17.61 -4.70
CA LEU A 58 -2.48 18.72 -5.58
C LEU A 58 -1.41 19.00 -6.64
N SER A 59 -0.12 18.94 -6.29
CA SER A 59 0.98 19.14 -7.24
C SER A 59 0.96 18.15 -8.42
N VAL A 60 0.63 16.88 -8.15
CA VAL A 60 0.50 15.82 -9.17
C VAL A 60 -0.84 15.91 -9.92
N LEU A 61 -1.87 16.46 -9.29
CA LEU A 61 -3.19 16.67 -9.90
C LEU A 61 -3.22 17.89 -10.83
N THR A 62 -2.54 18.99 -10.47
CA THR A 62 -2.51 20.24 -11.26
C THR A 62 -1.46 20.22 -12.35
N SER A 63 -0.43 19.38 -12.21
CA SER A 63 0.62 19.21 -13.21
C SER A 63 0.91 17.72 -13.43
N PRO A 64 -0.06 16.97 -13.96
CA PRO A 64 0.15 15.56 -14.25
C PRO A 64 1.18 15.39 -15.37
N PRO A 65 2.06 14.38 -15.30
CA PRO A 65 2.98 14.07 -16.38
C PRO A 65 2.22 13.63 -17.65
N SER A 66 2.84 13.81 -18.81
CA SER A 66 2.22 13.49 -20.11
C SER A 66 2.03 11.98 -20.33
N THR A 67 2.85 11.17 -19.69
CA THR A 67 2.82 9.70 -19.73
C THR A 67 2.90 9.14 -18.32
N ASP A 68 2.42 7.91 -18.11
CA ASP A 68 2.51 7.20 -16.82
C ASP A 68 1.85 7.95 -15.65
N LYS A 69 0.70 8.57 -15.87
CA LYS A 69 -0.04 9.33 -14.84
C LYS A 69 -0.40 8.45 -13.65
N TYR A 70 -0.79 7.21 -13.90
CA TYR A 70 -1.12 6.25 -12.84
C TYR A 70 0.12 5.92 -11.99
N ASN A 71 1.25 5.63 -12.63
CA ASN A 71 2.49 5.32 -11.92
C ASN A 71 2.99 6.54 -11.12
N ALA A 72 2.88 7.74 -11.67
CA ALA A 72 3.27 8.97 -10.99
C ALA A 72 2.43 9.21 -9.71
N ILE A 73 1.10 9.11 -9.79
CA ILE A 73 0.24 9.29 -8.61
C ILE A 73 0.41 8.13 -7.61
N LYS A 74 0.62 6.90 -8.10
CA LYS A 74 0.92 5.74 -7.25
C LYS A 74 2.20 5.94 -6.47
N SER A 75 3.29 6.32 -7.14
CA SER A 75 4.58 6.60 -6.50
C SER A 75 4.48 7.77 -5.52
N PHE A 76 3.77 8.83 -5.88
CA PHE A 76 3.56 9.97 -5.00
C PHE A 76 2.80 9.58 -3.74
N LEU A 77 1.65 8.91 -3.87
CA LEU A 77 0.81 8.53 -2.73
C LEU A 77 1.48 7.48 -1.84
N THR A 78 2.19 6.52 -2.43
CA THR A 78 2.97 5.54 -1.67
C THR A 78 4.18 6.16 -0.98
N SER A 79 4.81 7.19 -1.56
CA SER A 79 5.88 7.93 -0.89
C SER A 79 5.37 8.93 0.15
N ALA A 80 4.19 9.51 -0.04
CA ALA A 80 3.62 10.50 0.86
C ALA A 80 2.96 9.88 2.10
N TYR A 81 2.47 8.63 1.97
CA TYR A 81 1.73 7.91 3.02
C TYR A 81 2.29 6.54 3.38
N GLY A 82 3.20 5.98 2.59
CA GLY A 82 3.96 4.82 3.02
C GLY A 82 4.98 5.24 4.06
N LEU A 83 5.23 4.37 5.05
CA LEU A 83 6.45 4.50 5.84
C LEU A 83 7.61 4.48 4.85
N THR A 84 8.40 5.54 4.84
CA THR A 84 9.64 5.58 4.07
C THR A 84 10.49 4.35 4.44
N ASP A 85 11.28 3.78 3.52
CA ASP A 85 12.12 2.63 3.86
C ASP A 85 13.05 2.93 5.05
N GLY A 86 13.39 4.21 5.29
CA GLY A 86 14.08 4.68 6.49
C GLY A 86 13.26 4.57 7.77
N GLU A 87 11.96 4.86 7.75
CA GLU A 87 11.05 4.66 8.89
C GLU A 87 10.74 3.19 9.13
N ARG A 88 10.65 2.36 8.09
CA ARG A 88 10.54 0.90 8.24
C ARG A 88 11.80 0.30 8.86
N ALA A 89 12.97 0.73 8.40
CA ALA A 89 14.24 0.34 9.01
C ALA A 89 14.33 0.81 10.46
N THR A 90 13.90 2.04 10.76
CA THR A 90 13.88 2.58 12.12
C THR A 90 12.87 1.86 13.02
N ALA A 91 11.69 1.49 12.51
CA ALA A 91 10.71 0.70 13.24
C ALA A 91 11.21 -0.73 13.51
N LEU A 92 11.91 -1.35 12.55
CA LEU A 92 12.56 -2.66 12.73
C LEU A 92 13.73 -2.59 13.72
N LEU A 93 14.50 -1.49 13.72
CA LEU A 93 15.58 -1.24 14.68
C LEU A 93 15.05 -0.95 16.09
N ASN A 94 13.95 -0.20 16.22
CA ASN A 94 13.26 0.04 17.51
C ASN A 94 12.53 -1.19 18.05
N MET A 95 12.16 -2.16 17.19
CA MET A 95 11.60 -3.44 17.63
C MET A 95 12.70 -4.38 18.19
N ARG A 96 13.98 -4.06 17.99
CA ARG A 96 15.12 -4.73 18.64
C ARG A 96 15.53 -4.06 19.95
N GLY A 97 14.56 -3.88 20.85
CA GLY A 97 14.83 -3.84 22.30
C GLY A 97 15.22 -5.23 22.83
N LEU A 98 16.12 -5.95 22.14
CA LEU A 98 16.65 -7.27 22.52
C LEU A 98 17.98 -7.14 23.27
N GLY A 99 18.23 -5.97 23.89
CA GLY A 99 19.41 -5.73 24.71
C GLY A 99 19.32 -6.29 26.13
N ASP A 100 18.11 -6.63 26.60
CA ASP A 100 17.85 -6.95 28.02
C ASP A 100 17.20 -8.33 28.26
N SER A 101 17.01 -9.16 27.22
CA SER A 101 16.57 -10.53 27.42
C SER A 101 17.74 -11.40 27.88
N LYS A 102 17.68 -11.75 29.17
CA LYS A 102 18.63 -12.58 29.91
C LYS A 102 18.97 -13.85 29.09
N PRO A 103 20.26 -14.21 28.91
CA PRO A 103 20.68 -15.38 28.13
C PRO A 103 20.00 -16.70 28.52
N SER A 104 19.47 -16.79 29.74
CA SER A 104 18.72 -17.92 30.26
C SER A 104 17.40 -18.20 29.53
N GLU A 105 16.69 -17.17 29.04
CA GLU A 105 15.41 -17.38 28.31
C GLU A 105 15.61 -17.87 26.88
N LEU A 106 16.75 -17.54 26.26
CA LEU A 106 17.10 -18.04 24.93
C LEU A 106 17.39 -19.55 24.97
N MET A 107 18.04 -20.02 26.05
CA MET A 107 18.37 -21.43 26.23
C MET A 107 17.14 -22.29 26.51
N ASP A 108 16.18 -21.79 27.30
CA ASP A 108 14.92 -22.48 27.58
C ASP A 108 14.08 -22.66 26.29
N ASN A 109 14.05 -21.64 25.42
CA ASN A 109 13.40 -21.73 24.12
C ASN A 109 14.10 -22.70 23.15
N MET A 110 15.44 -22.77 23.15
CA MET A 110 16.17 -23.73 22.31
C MET A 110 15.98 -25.17 22.80
N LEU A 111 15.92 -25.41 24.11
CA LEU A 111 15.64 -26.74 24.66
C LEU A 111 14.20 -27.20 24.37
N SER A 112 13.22 -26.29 24.41
CA SER A 112 11.84 -26.57 24.01
C SER A 112 11.72 -26.98 22.53
N LEU A 113 12.52 -26.38 21.66
CA LEU A 113 12.54 -26.71 20.23
C LEU A 113 13.24 -28.05 19.90
N LEU A 114 14.13 -28.54 20.76
CA LEU A 114 14.83 -29.82 20.59
C LEU A 114 14.08 -31.03 21.20
N GLY A 115 12.96 -30.80 21.88
CA GLY A 115 12.20 -31.81 22.64
C GLY A 115 11.02 -32.49 21.92
N GLN A 116 10.90 -32.41 20.60
CA GLN A 116 9.85 -33.11 19.82
C GLN A 116 10.44 -34.21 18.92
N HIS A 117 11.20 -35.12 19.54
CA HIS A 117 11.14 -36.54 19.18
C HIS A 117 11.08 -37.33 20.48
N GLN A 118 9.87 -37.41 21.04
CA GLN A 118 9.56 -38.49 21.98
C GLN A 118 9.24 -39.73 21.13
N PRO A 119 9.70 -40.94 21.48
CA PRO A 119 8.96 -42.13 21.07
C PRO A 119 7.58 -42.18 21.74
#